data_AF-A0A4S4BJV5-F1
#
_entry.id   AF-A0A4S4BJV5-F1
#
_cell.length_a   1.000
_cell.length_b   1.000
_cell.length_c   1.000
_cell.angle_alpha   90.00
_cell.angle_beta   90.00
_cell.angle_gamma   90.00
#
_symmetry.space_group_name_H-M   'P 1'
#
loop_
_entity.id
_entity.type
_entity.pdbx_description
1 polymer ?
#
loop_
_entity_poly.entity_id
_entity_poly.type
_entity_poly.pdbx_seq_one_letter_code
_entity_poly.pdbx_strand_id
1 'polypeptide(L)'
;MIARLTMDTSAPTWRGRAMRYVLIYMVLALVLVGVRYATHDVRVNLRAAADREKVLIAQRDTLEVQVQTLTTPQRIREWAFTQGMRRFAEAEPKMNADIPTIPLPANLPASPPEPSSDAGVGLKLPPVSQSRLEVRTQWK
;
A
#
# COMPACT_ATOMS: atom_id res chain seq x y z
N MET A 1 22.55 72.54 1.74
CA MET A 1 23.01 72.50 3.14
C MET A 1 22.96 71.04 3.60
N ILE A 2 24.09 70.33 3.56
CA ILE A 2 24.13 68.88 3.82
C ILE A 2 24.12 68.69 5.34
N ALA A 3 23.02 68.16 5.89
CA ALA A 3 22.93 67.79 7.28
C ALA A 3 23.99 66.71 7.57
N ARG A 4 25.06 67.07 8.28
CA ARG A 4 25.97 66.09 8.85
C ARG A 4 25.18 65.33 9.91
N LEU A 5 24.77 64.10 9.61
CA LEU A 5 24.36 63.16 10.65
C LEU A 5 25.59 62.88 11.50
N THR A 6 25.71 63.60 12.62
CA THR A 6 26.68 63.28 13.67
C THR A 6 26.23 61.97 14.29
N MET A 7 26.78 60.85 13.80
CA MET A 7 26.59 59.55 14.43
C MET A 7 27.28 59.58 15.78
N ASP A 8 26.48 59.53 16.83
CA ASP A 8 26.95 59.45 18.20
C ASP A 8 27.64 58.09 18.42
N THR A 9 28.97 58.10 18.43
CA THR A 9 29.85 56.91 18.52
C THR A 9 30.34 56.66 19.94
N SER A 10 29.64 57.20 20.94
CA SER A 10 29.96 56.98 22.33
C SER A 10 30.02 55.47 22.66
N ALA A 11 30.99 55.09 23.50
CA ALA A 11 31.21 53.68 23.89
C ALA A 11 29.93 52.91 24.30
N PRO A 12 28.97 53.48 25.06
CA PRO A 12 27.75 52.75 25.41
C PRO A 12 26.83 52.47 24.21
N THR A 13 26.70 53.38 23.24
CA THR A 13 25.84 53.16 22.06
C THR A 13 26.45 52.12 21.12
N TRP A 14 27.77 52.12 20.98
CA TRP A 14 28.48 51.12 20.18
C TRP A 14 28.38 49.73 20.80
N ARG A 15 28.56 49.60 22.12
CA ARG A 15 28.44 48.33 22.85
C ARG A 15 27.02 47.74 22.73
N GLY A 16 25.99 48.57 22.84
CA GLY A 16 24.60 48.12 22.68
C GLY A 16 24.30 47.62 21.26
N ARG A 17 24.82 48.28 20.23
CA ARG A 17 24.69 47.81 18.83
C ARG A 17 25.47 46.52 18.58
N ALA A 18 26.70 46.44 19.07
CA ALA A 18 27.53 45.24 18.96
C ALA A 18 26.85 44.03 19.60
N MET A 19 26.31 44.16 20.81
CA MET A 19 25.56 43.09 21.48
C MET A 19 24.33 42.66 20.70
N ARG A 20 23.56 43.59 20.13
CA ARG A 20 22.41 43.26 19.27
C ARG A 20 22.85 42.46 18.04
N TYR A 21 23.88 42.89 17.33
CA TYR A 21 24.37 42.17 16.16
C TYR A 21 24.92 40.80 16.52
N VAL A 22 25.71 40.69 17.61
CA VAL A 22 26.20 39.39 18.09
C VAL A 22 25.06 38.45 18.41
N LEU A 23 24.03 38.91 19.15
CA LEU A 23 22.83 38.11 19.42
C LEU A 23 22.13 37.65 18.15
N ILE A 24 21.93 38.56 17.18
CA ILE A 24 21.30 38.23 15.90
C ILE A 24 22.10 37.15 15.17
N TYR A 25 23.42 37.31 15.06
CA TYR A 25 24.26 36.30 14.40
C TYR A 25 24.30 34.97 15.17
N MET A 26 24.25 35.01 16.50
CA MET A 26 24.21 33.80 17.32
C MET A 26 22.90 33.03 17.10
N VAL A 27 21.77 33.74 17.10
CA VAL A 27 20.46 33.16 16.75
C VAL A 27 20.47 32.62 15.33
N LEU A 28 21.00 33.37 14.37
CA LEU A 28 21.08 32.94 12.97
C LEU A 28 21.91 31.64 12.84
N ALA A 29 23.06 31.57 13.51
CA ALA A 29 23.90 30.38 13.54
C ALA A 29 23.17 29.19 14.16
N LEU A 30 22.48 29.38 15.29
CA LEU A 30 21.65 28.35 15.92
C LEU A 30 20.55 27.84 14.99
N VAL A 31 19.87 28.75 14.28
CA VAL A 31 18.84 28.38 13.29
C VAL A 31 19.46 27.56 12.15
N LEU A 32 20.60 28.00 11.59
CA LEU A 32 21.27 27.27 10.52
C LEU A 32 21.69 25.86 10.97
N VAL A 33 22.27 25.74 12.16
CA VAL A 33 22.68 24.45 12.72
C VAL A 33 21.47 23.58 13.03
N GLY A 34 20.41 24.15 13.61
CA GLY A 34 19.16 23.44 13.88
C GLY A 34 18.50 22.90 12.62
N VAL A 35 18.40 23.71 11.57
CA VAL A 35 17.88 23.28 10.26
C VAL A 35 18.78 22.22 9.64
N ARG A 36 20.11 22.39 9.72
CA ARG A 36 21.07 21.42 9.23
C ARG A 36 20.91 20.07 9.94
N TYR A 37 20.74 20.08 11.25
CA TYR A 37 20.51 18.90 12.06
C TYR A 37 19.17 18.22 11.72
N ALA A 38 18.08 18.99 11.66
CA ALA A 38 16.75 18.47 11.31
C ALA A 38 16.71 17.83 9.90
N THR A 39 17.50 18.35 8.95
CA THR A 39 17.56 17.82 7.58
C THR A 39 18.49 16.61 7.46
N HIS A 40 19.37 16.38 8.42
CA HIS A 40 20.31 15.25 8.40
C HIS A 40 19.55 13.91 8.43
N ASP A 41 18.57 13.80 9.33
CA ASP A 41 17.81 12.56 9.55
C ASP A 41 16.93 12.18 8.37
N VAL A 42 16.49 13.14 7.56
CA VAL A 42 15.68 12.87 6.36
C VAL A 42 16.41 11.94 5.39
N ARG A 43 17.70 12.19 5.15
CA ARG A 43 18.50 11.36 4.23
C ARG A 43 18.72 9.95 4.78
N VAL A 44 18.94 9.84 6.09
CA VAL A 44 19.15 8.56 6.78
C VAL A 44 17.86 7.74 6.76
N ASN A 45 16.71 8.37 7.05
CA ASN A 45 15.40 7.72 7.04
C ASN A 45 14.99 7.25 5.64
N LEU A 46 15.27 8.03 4.60
CA LEU A 46 15.02 7.62 3.21
C LEU A 46 15.86 6.40 2.80
N ARG A 47 17.13 6.35 3.20
CA ARG A 47 17.98 5.17 2.96
C ARG A 47 17.45 3.95 3.71
N ALA A 48 17.12 4.11 4.99
CA ALA A 48 16.55 3.03 5.79
C ALA A 48 15.21 2.53 5.22
N ALA A 49 14.36 3.41 4.67
CA ALA A 49 13.13 3.01 4.00
C ALA A 49 13.40 2.24 2.70
N ALA A 50 14.32 2.72 1.87
CA ALA A 50 14.72 2.03 0.64
C ALA A 50 15.32 0.65 0.90
N ASP A 51 16.10 0.49 1.97
CA ASP A 51 16.67 -0.80 2.34
C ASP A 51 15.59 -1.78 2.81
N ARG A 52 14.58 -1.31 3.56
CA ARG A 52 13.40 -2.13 3.92
C ARG A 52 12.61 -2.57 2.70
N GLU A 53 12.40 -1.66 1.74
CA GLU A 53 11.69 -1.98 0.50
C GLU A 53 12.39 -3.09 -0.28
N LYS A 54 13.73 -3.02 -0.43
CA LYS A 54 14.51 -4.08 -1.07
C LYS A 54 14.36 -5.43 -0.37
N VAL A 55 14.38 -5.44 0.96
CA VAL A 55 14.19 -6.67 1.75
C VAL A 55 12.80 -7.26 1.49
N LEU A 56 11.76 -6.44 1.49
CA LEU A 56 10.39 -6.90 1.23
C LEU A 56 10.21 -7.44 -0.19
N ILE A 57 10.83 -6.81 -1.20
CA ILE A 57 10.82 -7.31 -2.58
C ILE A 57 11.51 -8.67 -2.66
N ALA A 58 12.69 -8.83 -2.05
CA ALA A 58 13.38 -10.11 -2.04
C ALA A 58 12.57 -11.22 -1.36
N GLN A 59 11.87 -10.90 -0.27
CA GLN A 59 10.95 -11.83 0.40
C GLN A 59 9.78 -12.20 -0.51
N ARG A 60 9.15 -11.22 -1.16
CA ARG A 60 8.07 -11.47 -2.13
C ARG A 60 8.53 -12.43 -3.22
N ASP A 61 9.68 -12.16 -3.83
CA ASP A 61 10.21 -12.97 -4.93
C ASP A 61 10.49 -14.41 -4.47
N THR A 62 11.04 -14.55 -3.26
CA THR A 62 11.26 -15.87 -2.65
C THR A 62 9.95 -16.61 -2.43
N LEU A 63 8.92 -15.94 -1.90
CA LEU A 63 7.60 -16.52 -1.69
C LEU A 63 6.93 -16.91 -3.02
N GLU A 64 7.06 -16.07 -4.04
CA GLU A 64 6.52 -16.35 -5.37
C GLU A 64 7.14 -17.62 -5.97
N VAL A 65 8.48 -17.75 -5.89
CA VAL A 65 9.17 -18.98 -6.31
C VAL A 65 8.69 -20.18 -5.50
N GLN A 66 8.55 -20.06 -4.17
CA GLN A 66 8.04 -21.16 -3.34
C GLN A 66 6.62 -21.57 -3.75
N VAL A 67 5.73 -20.61 -3.98
CA VAL A 67 4.37 -20.90 -4.44
C VAL A 67 4.40 -21.58 -5.81
N GLN A 68 5.21 -21.12 -6.76
CA GLN A 68 5.36 -21.78 -8.06
C GLN A 68 5.88 -23.22 -7.92
N THR A 69 6.85 -23.47 -7.05
CA THR A 69 7.35 -24.83 -6.80
C THR A 69 6.28 -25.73 -6.17
N LEU A 70 5.46 -25.20 -5.26
CA LEU A 70 4.37 -25.93 -4.60
C LEU A 70 3.18 -26.19 -5.53
N THR A 71 2.87 -25.24 -6.42
CA THR A 71 1.72 -25.29 -7.33
C THR A 71 2.02 -26.01 -8.65
N THR A 72 3.24 -26.50 -8.83
CA THR A 72 3.59 -27.29 -10.01
C THR A 72 2.65 -28.51 -10.11
N PRO A 73 2.00 -28.76 -11.27
CA PRO A 73 0.94 -29.77 -11.40
C PRO A 73 1.42 -31.21 -11.14
N GLN A 74 2.72 -31.48 -11.20
CA GLN A 74 3.30 -32.75 -10.75
C GLN A 74 3.26 -32.87 -9.22
N ARG A 75 3.68 -31.84 -8.50
CA ARG A 75 3.70 -31.84 -7.03
C ARG A 75 2.30 -31.87 -6.43
N ILE A 76 1.34 -31.16 -7.03
CA ILE A 76 -0.08 -31.23 -6.66
C ILE A 76 -0.61 -32.65 -6.84
N ARG A 77 -0.25 -33.32 -7.95
CA ARG A 77 -0.64 -34.71 -8.21
C ARG A 77 -0.03 -35.66 -7.18
N GLU A 78 1.26 -35.54 -6.90
CA GLU A 78 1.94 -36.34 -5.87
C GLU A 78 1.32 -36.16 -4.49
N TRP A 79 1.08 -34.91 -4.08
CA TRP A 79 0.37 -34.61 -2.83
C TRP A 79 -1.03 -35.24 -2.82
N ALA A 80 -1.80 -35.09 -3.89
CA ALA A 80 -3.13 -35.68 -4.00
C ALA A 80 -3.08 -37.22 -3.85
N PHE A 81 -2.09 -37.89 -4.45
CA PHE A 81 -1.88 -39.33 -4.26
C PHE A 81 -1.51 -39.69 -2.82
N THR A 82 -0.64 -38.91 -2.16
CA THR A 82 -0.32 -39.14 -0.73
C THR A 82 -1.53 -38.95 0.19
N GLN A 83 -2.49 -38.12 -0.18
CA GLN A 83 -3.75 -37.91 0.53
C GLN A 83 -4.84 -38.94 0.14
N GLY A 84 -4.50 -39.95 -0.67
CA GLY A 84 -5.43 -41.02 -1.06
C GLY A 84 -6.40 -40.65 -2.20
N MET A 85 -6.20 -39.51 -2.87
CA MET A 85 -6.98 -39.17 -4.06
C MET A 85 -6.57 -40.06 -5.24
N ARG A 86 -7.54 -40.61 -5.96
CA ARG A 86 -7.34 -41.45 -7.15
C ARG A 86 -7.48 -40.63 -8.43
N ARG A 87 -6.81 -41.05 -9.50
CA ARG A 87 -6.97 -40.41 -10.82
C ARG A 87 -8.40 -40.59 -11.30
N PHE A 88 -8.99 -39.55 -11.86
CA PHE A 88 -10.32 -39.64 -12.47
C PHE A 88 -10.40 -40.71 -13.59
N ALA A 89 -9.28 -41.05 -14.23
CA ALA A 89 -9.20 -42.12 -15.22
C ALA A 89 -9.12 -43.54 -14.63
N GLU A 90 -8.74 -43.66 -13.36
CA GLU A 90 -8.63 -44.94 -12.62
C GLU A 90 -9.73 -45.09 -11.57
N ALA A 91 -10.54 -44.06 -11.36
CA ALA A 91 -11.71 -44.10 -10.51
C ALA A 91 -12.79 -44.94 -11.20
N GLU A 92 -13.30 -45.95 -10.48
CA GLU A 92 -14.47 -46.72 -10.91
C GLU A 92 -15.63 -45.79 -11.29
N PRO A 93 -16.47 -46.18 -12.26
CA PRO A 93 -17.56 -45.35 -12.74
C PRO A 93 -18.40 -44.87 -11.57
N LYS A 94 -18.53 -43.55 -11.46
CA LYS A 94 -19.26 -42.87 -10.39
C LYS A 94 -20.71 -43.37 -10.39
N MET A 95 -21.03 -44.35 -9.53
CA MET A 95 -22.42 -44.66 -9.22
C MET A 95 -23.00 -43.42 -8.54
N ASN A 96 -24.14 -42.98 -9.04
CA ASN A 96 -24.90 -41.87 -8.46
C ASN A 96 -25.23 -42.23 -7.02
N ALA A 97 -24.45 -41.69 -6.08
CA ALA A 97 -24.83 -41.70 -4.68
C ALA A 97 -25.99 -40.71 -4.53
N ASP A 98 -27.16 -41.23 -4.18
CA ASP A 98 -28.32 -40.43 -3.81
C ASP A 98 -27.92 -39.53 -2.63
N ILE A 99 -27.95 -38.21 -2.85
CA ILE A 99 -27.66 -37.22 -1.81
C ILE A 99 -28.95 -37.09 -0.99
N PRO A 100 -29.00 -37.52 0.29
CA PRO A 100 -30.16 -37.27 1.11
C PRO A 100 -30.34 -35.76 1.25
N THR A 101 -31.51 -35.26 0.85
CA THR A 101 -31.86 -33.85 0.95
C THR A 101 -31.83 -33.44 2.41
N ILE A 102 -30.88 -32.57 2.76
CA ILE A 102 -30.79 -31.96 4.09
C ILE A 102 -32.03 -31.07 4.24
N PRO A 103 -32.84 -31.21 5.31
CA PRO A 103 -33.97 -30.31 5.53
C PRO A 103 -33.45 -28.87 5.69
N LEU A 104 -33.95 -27.97 4.85
CA LEU A 104 -33.62 -26.55 4.94
C LEU A 104 -34.00 -26.04 6.34
N PRO A 105 -33.10 -25.34 7.05
CA PRO A 105 -33.46 -24.70 8.32
C PRO A 105 -34.62 -23.73 8.06
N ALA A 106 -35.68 -23.80 8.89
CA ALA A 106 -36.92 -23.03 8.78
C ALA A 106 -36.75 -21.49 8.89
N ASN A 107 -35.51 -21.01 8.93
CA ASN A 107 -35.16 -19.62 9.13
C ASN A 107 -34.17 -19.16 8.04
N LEU A 108 -34.56 -19.35 6.78
CA LEU A 108 -34.00 -18.56 5.69
C LEU A 108 -34.74 -17.21 5.70
N PRO A 109 -34.03 -16.06 5.75
CA PRO A 109 -34.68 -14.77 5.54
C PRO A 109 -35.36 -14.80 4.17
N ALA A 110 -36.60 -14.33 4.11
CA ALA A 110 -37.38 -14.27 2.87
C ALA A 110 -36.51 -13.65 1.76
N SER A 111 -36.40 -14.37 0.64
CA SER A 111 -35.76 -13.82 -0.55
C SER A 111 -36.39 -12.45 -0.84
N PRO A 112 -35.57 -11.40 -1.11
CA PRO A 112 -36.10 -10.09 -1.47
C PRO A 112 -37.10 -10.26 -2.63
N PRO A 113 -38.27 -9.58 -2.60
CA PRO A 113 -39.18 -9.64 -3.73
C PRO A 113 -38.41 -9.20 -4.97
N GLU A 114 -38.39 -10.04 -6.00
CA GLU A 114 -37.98 -9.60 -7.34
C GLU A 114 -38.76 -8.32 -7.64
N PRO A 115 -38.09 -7.19 -7.92
CA PRO A 115 -38.80 -6.00 -8.35
C PRO A 115 -39.42 -6.34 -9.70
N SER A 116 -40.74 -6.55 -9.67
CA SER A 116 -41.60 -6.44 -10.84
C SER A 116 -41.15 -5.23 -11.63
N SER A 117 -40.72 -5.49 -12.86
CA SER A 117 -40.60 -4.51 -13.92
C SER A 117 -41.86 -3.66 -13.92
N ASP A 118 -41.78 -2.44 -13.37
CA ASP A 118 -42.50 -1.23 -13.76
C ASP A 118 -42.38 -0.16 -12.65
N ALA A 119 -42.35 1.10 -13.08
CA ALA A 119 -42.26 2.33 -12.30
C ALA A 119 -40.84 2.76 -11.87
N GLY A 120 -40.27 3.66 -12.66
CA GLY A 120 -39.03 4.37 -12.36
C GLY A 120 -39.17 5.36 -11.20
N VAL A 121 -38.02 5.77 -10.68
CA VAL A 121 -37.58 7.15 -10.43
C VAL A 121 -36.14 7.07 -9.90
N GLY A 122 -35.28 7.97 -10.38
CA GLY A 122 -33.84 7.83 -10.38
C GLY A 122 -33.14 7.82 -9.02
N LEU A 123 -32.25 6.84 -8.85
CA LEU A 123 -30.93 7.06 -8.28
C LEU A 123 -29.92 6.31 -9.15
N LYS A 124 -29.10 7.10 -9.86
CA LYS A 124 -28.05 6.66 -10.78
C LYS A 124 -26.90 6.05 -9.99
N LEU A 125 -26.96 4.75 -9.66
CA LEU A 125 -25.75 4.00 -9.30
C LEU A 125 -24.91 3.78 -10.57
N PRO A 126 -23.58 3.98 -10.52
CA PRO A 126 -22.74 3.78 -11.69
C PRO A 126 -22.82 2.31 -12.14
N PRO A 127 -22.85 2.03 -13.45
CA PRO A 127 -22.82 0.67 -13.93
C PRO A 127 -21.53 0.01 -13.46
N VAL A 128 -21.65 -1.13 -12.76
CA VAL A 128 -20.53 -2.05 -12.54
C VAL A 128 -20.07 -2.48 -13.92
N SER A 129 -19.06 -1.79 -14.42
CA SER A 129 -18.38 -2.14 -15.66
C SER A 129 -17.65 -3.44 -15.37
N GLN A 130 -18.28 -4.56 -15.76
CA GLN A 130 -17.59 -5.83 -15.91
C GLN A 130 -16.61 -5.64 -17.07
N SER A 131 -15.44 -5.07 -16.78
CA SER A 131 -14.31 -5.01 -17.70
C SER A 131 -13.84 -6.44 -17.93
N ARG A 132 -14.49 -7.07 -18.91
CA ARG A 132 -14.05 -8.22 -19.67
C ARG A 132 -12.55 -8.07 -19.93
N LEU A 133 -11.75 -8.88 -19.24
CA LEU A 133 -10.31 -9.00 -19.46
C LEU A 133 -10.09 -9.51 -20.89
N GLU A 134 -9.92 -8.60 -21.84
CA GLU A 134 -9.40 -8.92 -23.16
C GLU A 134 -7.90 -9.17 -23.03
N VAL A 135 -7.51 -10.44 -22.95
CA VAL A 135 -6.12 -10.87 -23.09
C VAL A 135 -5.72 -10.68 -24.57
N ARG A 136 -5.11 -9.54 -24.90
CA ARG A 136 -4.43 -9.36 -26.19
C ARG A 136 -3.16 -10.22 -26.20
N THR A 137 -3.20 -11.34 -26.92
CA THR A 137 -1.97 -12.01 -27.37
C THR A 137 -1.34 -11.18 -28.49
N GLN A 138 -0.29 -10.42 -28.17
CA GLN A 138 0.61 -9.84 -29.18
C GLN A 138 1.73 -10.83 -29.43
N TRP A 139 1.73 -11.47 -30.60
CA TRP A 139 2.87 -12.21 -31.11
C TRP A 139 3.61 -11.32 -32.10
N LYS A 140 4.93 -11.20 -31.94
CA LYS A 140 5.84 -10.66 -32.94
C LYS A 140 7.14 -11.46 -32.92
#